data_AF-A0A6J4JPU5-F1
#
_entry.id   AF-A0A6J4JPU5-F1
#
_cell.length_a   1.000
_cell.length_b   1.000
_cell.length_c   1.000
_cell.angle_alpha   90.00
_cell.angle_beta   90.00
_cell.angle_gamma   90.00
#
_symmetry.space_group_name_H-M   'P 1'
#
loop_
_entity.id
_entity.type
_entity.pdbx_description
1 polymer ?
#
loop_
_entity_poly.entity_id
_entity_poly.type
_entity_poly.pdbx_seq_one_letter_code
_entity_poly.pdbx_strand_id
1 'polypeptide(L)'
;MNQERNSLSHLTAHLQFLIDFGVPIWQMRPGGPEKMLALEIRDGDRLQTEFVVVDVAAGRLVGAPYRAPENWWIGLEDLQHRQIYLHGFADRRVGSHRGLTAIDIDTGQIRWQQEQGVYFGLVAPQQLIVRSDPGQGNEYTLLDSQTGQIVETGISPDRAHTKVAAYAAQRAGATHYPVHHPESSAHFALLGQFISSQTGQLPAGAIDYLETGTFFVVAYYLPTPGGKLKHTLAVYATQDGALLLQVELAAAGAGVVTGSFFMMQETLIFVQEQHTLLGYRFK
;
A
#
# COMPACT_ATOMS: atom_id res chain seq x y z
N MET A 1 3.83 -50.32 -13.18
CA MET A 1 4.63 -49.76 -12.06
C MET A 1 5.19 -48.42 -12.51
N ASN A 2 4.41 -47.37 -12.23
CA ASN A 2 4.65 -45.92 -12.28
C ASN A 2 5.62 -45.33 -13.32
N GLN A 3 5.09 -45.06 -14.51
CA GLN A 3 5.41 -43.86 -15.30
C GLN A 3 4.59 -42.68 -14.75
N GLU A 4 4.91 -42.21 -13.55
CA GLU A 4 4.42 -40.94 -13.00
C GLU A 4 5.50 -40.37 -12.08
N ARG A 5 6.59 -39.84 -12.65
CA ARG A 5 7.49 -38.92 -11.95
C ARG A 5 7.98 -37.85 -12.91
N ASN A 6 7.76 -36.61 -12.47
CA ASN A 6 8.37 -35.36 -12.92
C ASN A 6 7.79 -34.69 -14.18
N SER A 7 6.52 -34.29 -14.10
CA SER A 7 6.15 -32.97 -14.59
C SER A 7 6.44 -31.97 -13.47
N LEU A 8 7.68 -31.50 -13.36
CA LEU A 8 7.98 -30.32 -12.54
C LEU A 8 7.34 -29.14 -13.23
N SER A 9 6.19 -28.68 -12.73
CA SER A 9 5.69 -27.35 -13.08
C SER A 9 6.72 -26.34 -12.55
N HIS A 10 7.54 -25.80 -13.44
CA HIS A 10 8.42 -24.70 -13.10
C HIS A 10 7.56 -23.49 -12.76
N LEU A 11 7.73 -22.95 -11.55
CA LEU A 11 7.09 -21.72 -11.14
C LEU A 11 7.54 -20.59 -12.08
N THR A 12 6.60 -19.82 -12.61
CA THR A 12 6.87 -18.73 -13.56
C THR A 12 6.21 -17.43 -13.13
N ALA A 13 6.89 -16.30 -13.38
CA ALA A 13 6.32 -14.98 -13.16
C ALA A 13 5.41 -14.58 -14.32
N HIS A 14 4.17 -14.20 -14.00
CA HIS A 14 3.19 -13.71 -14.97
C HIS A 14 2.78 -12.29 -14.63
N LEU A 15 3.15 -11.33 -15.50
CA LEU A 15 2.67 -9.95 -15.39
C LEU A 15 1.15 -9.94 -15.58
N GLN A 16 0.43 -9.59 -14.52
CA GLN A 16 -1.03 -9.53 -14.53
C GLN A 16 -1.52 -8.18 -15.03
N PHE A 17 -0.89 -7.09 -14.57
CA PHE A 17 -1.20 -5.75 -15.03
C PHE A 17 -0.01 -4.81 -14.86
N LEU A 18 0.01 -3.79 -15.71
CA LEU A 18 0.90 -2.64 -15.65
C LEU A 18 0.04 -1.41 -15.95
N ILE A 19 0.04 -0.45 -15.04
CA ILE A 19 -0.68 0.82 -15.18
C ILE A 19 0.31 1.94 -14.93
N ASP A 20 0.64 2.68 -15.99
CA ASP A 20 1.46 3.87 -15.91
C ASP A 20 0.55 5.11 -15.73
N PHE A 21 0.71 5.81 -14.61
CA PHE A 21 -0.04 7.03 -14.32
C PHE A 21 0.65 8.28 -14.87
N GLY A 22 1.91 8.19 -15.30
CA GLY A 22 2.72 9.32 -15.78
C GLY A 22 3.07 10.35 -14.70
N VAL A 23 2.57 10.18 -13.47
CA VAL A 23 2.81 11.02 -12.31
C VAL A 23 3.02 10.15 -11.07
N PRO A 24 3.74 10.64 -10.05
CA PRO A 24 4.01 9.88 -8.85
C PRO A 24 2.75 9.36 -8.15
N ILE A 25 2.80 8.08 -7.75
CA ILE A 25 1.91 7.43 -6.79
C ILE A 25 2.44 7.76 -5.40
N TRP A 26 1.69 8.56 -4.66
CA TRP A 26 2.07 9.04 -3.33
C TRP A 26 1.68 8.08 -2.22
N GLN A 27 0.52 7.45 -2.36
CA GLN A 27 0.01 6.56 -1.33
C GLN A 27 -0.84 5.45 -1.94
N MET A 28 -0.82 4.29 -1.29
CA MET A 28 -1.66 3.16 -1.61
C MET A 28 -2.43 2.71 -0.35
N ARG A 29 -3.69 2.34 -0.51
CA ARG A 29 -4.56 1.79 0.54
C ARG A 29 -5.30 0.56 0.04
N PRO A 30 -4.92 -0.66 0.48
CA PRO A 30 -5.66 -1.86 0.11
C PRO A 30 -7.02 -1.87 0.80
N GLY A 31 -8.08 -1.92 0.00
CA GLY A 31 -9.45 -2.09 0.45
C GLY A 31 -9.69 -3.56 0.80
N GLY A 32 -10.04 -3.82 2.06
CA GLY A 32 -9.97 -5.14 2.74
C GLY A 32 -10.32 -6.38 1.88
N PRO A 33 -11.49 -7.03 2.06
CA PRO A 33 -11.82 -8.25 1.32
C PRO A 33 -12.16 -7.99 -0.16
N GLU A 34 -12.37 -6.74 -0.57
CA GLU A 34 -12.93 -6.37 -1.87
C GLU A 34 -11.91 -6.40 -3.02
N LYS A 35 -10.65 -6.77 -2.77
CA LYS A 35 -9.60 -6.91 -3.80
C LYS A 35 -9.29 -5.60 -4.54
N MET A 36 -9.63 -4.46 -3.95
CA MET A 36 -9.45 -3.16 -4.56
C MET A 36 -8.29 -2.41 -3.90
N LEU A 37 -7.56 -1.63 -4.68
CA LEU A 37 -6.45 -0.82 -4.20
C LEU A 37 -6.73 0.64 -4.54
N ALA A 38 -6.93 1.48 -3.52
CA ALA A 38 -7.01 2.92 -3.72
C ALA A 38 -5.59 3.50 -3.81
N LEU A 39 -5.40 4.40 -4.76
CA LEU A 39 -4.16 5.12 -4.98
C LEU A 39 -4.43 6.61 -4.89
N GLU A 40 -3.49 7.32 -4.27
CA GLU A 40 -3.35 8.76 -4.37
C GLU A 40 -2.20 9.05 -5.33
N ILE A 41 -2.49 9.74 -6.43
CA ILE A 41 -1.49 10.17 -7.40
C ILE A 41 -1.40 11.70 -7.40
N ARG A 42 -0.20 12.26 -7.49
CA ARG A 42 -0.02 13.71 -7.49
C ARG A 42 0.93 14.20 -8.56
N ASP A 43 0.48 15.23 -9.28
CA ASP A 43 1.27 16.02 -10.21
C ASP A 43 1.77 17.27 -9.47
N GLY A 44 3.06 17.25 -9.08
CA GLY A 44 3.69 18.37 -8.38
C GLY A 44 3.87 19.62 -9.23
N ASP A 45 3.96 19.47 -10.55
CA ASP A 45 4.12 20.59 -11.48
C ASP A 45 2.79 21.33 -11.67
N ARG A 46 1.68 20.59 -11.71
CA ARG A 46 0.32 21.14 -11.85
C ARG A 46 -0.38 21.39 -10.52
N LEU A 47 0.20 20.96 -9.41
CA LEU A 47 -0.41 20.96 -8.08
C LEU A 47 -1.80 20.27 -8.11
N GLN A 48 -1.87 19.11 -8.75
CA GLN A 48 -3.08 18.29 -8.86
C GLN A 48 -2.91 16.99 -8.10
N THR A 49 -3.98 16.56 -7.44
CA THR A 49 -4.10 15.23 -6.83
C THR A 49 -5.30 14.53 -7.46
N GLU A 50 -5.15 13.26 -7.75
CA GLU A 50 -6.24 12.40 -8.19
C GLU A 50 -6.27 11.14 -7.34
N PHE A 51 -7.48 10.61 -7.19
CA PHE A 51 -7.71 9.36 -6.47
C PHE A 51 -8.28 8.34 -7.43
N VAL A 52 -7.61 7.21 -7.53
CA VAL A 52 -8.00 6.12 -8.44
C VAL A 52 -8.12 4.83 -7.65
N VAL A 53 -8.96 3.92 -8.15
CA VAL A 53 -9.11 2.60 -7.55
C VAL A 53 -8.81 1.56 -8.62
N VAL A 54 -7.98 0.58 -8.28
CA VAL A 54 -7.64 -0.57 -9.14
C VAL A 54 -8.32 -1.81 -8.58
N ASP A 55 -9.04 -2.54 -9.41
CA ASP A 55 -9.39 -3.93 -9.13
C ASP A 55 -8.15 -4.79 -9.38
N VAL A 56 -7.52 -5.27 -8.32
CA VAL A 56 -6.25 -6.03 -8.40
C VAL A 56 -6.46 -7.37 -9.11
N ALA A 57 -7.64 -7.97 -8.98
CA ALA A 57 -7.92 -9.25 -9.64
C ALA A 57 -8.12 -9.07 -11.15
N ALA A 58 -8.78 -8.00 -11.57
CA ALA A 58 -9.02 -7.70 -12.98
C ALA A 58 -7.89 -6.89 -13.64
N GLY A 59 -7.00 -6.26 -12.86
CA GLY A 59 -5.89 -5.46 -13.37
C GLY A 59 -6.33 -4.18 -14.08
N ARG A 60 -7.43 -3.56 -13.65
CA ARG A 60 -8.02 -2.38 -14.31
C ARG A 60 -8.57 -1.37 -13.31
N LEU A 61 -8.71 -0.13 -13.77
CA LEU A 61 -9.35 0.93 -13.01
C LEU A 61 -10.83 0.63 -12.78
N VAL A 62 -11.32 1.04 -11.60
CA VAL A 62 -12.71 1.00 -11.18
C VAL A 62 -13.24 2.43 -11.14
N GLY A 63 -14.29 2.70 -11.90
CA GLY A 63 -14.86 4.04 -12.02
C GLY A 63 -13.93 5.03 -12.73
N ALA A 64 -14.31 6.30 -12.70
CA ALA A 64 -13.47 7.41 -13.15
C ALA A 64 -12.57 7.90 -12.01
N PRO A 65 -11.36 8.41 -12.28
CA PRO A 65 -10.54 9.10 -11.28
C PRO A 65 -11.33 10.22 -10.60
N TYR A 66 -11.31 10.25 -9.27
CA TYR A 66 -11.89 11.34 -8.52
C TYR A 66 -10.90 12.50 -8.43
N ARG A 67 -11.36 13.70 -8.79
CA ARG A 67 -10.64 14.96 -8.70
C ARG A 67 -11.52 15.94 -7.92
N ALA A 68 -11.07 16.36 -6.75
CA ALA A 68 -11.72 17.43 -6.01
C ALA A 68 -11.64 18.78 -6.77
N PRO A 69 -12.42 19.80 -6.38
CA PRO A 69 -12.24 21.15 -6.91
C PRO A 69 -10.95 21.82 -6.40
N GLU A 70 -10.58 21.61 -5.13
CA GLU A 70 -9.34 22.09 -4.51
C GLU A 70 -8.34 20.93 -4.35
N ASN A 71 -7.63 20.60 -5.42
CA ASN A 71 -6.99 19.29 -5.54
C ASN A 71 -5.70 19.05 -4.76
N TRP A 72 -4.90 20.06 -4.44
CA TRP A 72 -3.59 19.76 -3.82
C TRP A 72 -3.68 19.40 -2.32
N TRP A 73 -4.67 19.93 -1.61
CA TRP A 73 -4.78 19.86 -0.14
C TRP A 73 -5.87 18.88 0.30
N ILE A 74 -5.82 17.70 -0.28
CA ILE A 74 -6.66 16.55 0.07
C ILE A 74 -5.77 15.30 0.04
N GLY A 75 -6.04 14.32 0.88
CA GLY A 75 -5.28 13.08 0.95
C GLY A 75 -6.16 11.87 1.21
N LEU A 76 -5.65 10.70 0.85
CA LEU A 76 -6.32 9.41 0.97
C LEU A 76 -6.15 8.87 2.39
N GLU A 77 -7.23 8.42 3.01
CA GLU A 77 -7.20 7.76 4.32
C GLU A 77 -7.35 6.24 4.16
N ASP A 78 -8.43 5.79 3.54
CA ASP A 78 -8.75 4.35 3.44
C ASP A 78 -9.74 4.07 2.30
N LEU A 79 -10.02 2.79 2.07
CA LEU A 79 -10.96 2.27 1.08
C LEU A 79 -11.78 1.13 1.69
N GLN A 80 -13.11 1.24 1.66
CA GLN A 80 -14.02 0.19 2.14
C GLN A 80 -15.43 0.34 1.56
N HIS A 81 -16.08 -0.77 1.20
CA HIS A 81 -17.44 -0.82 0.63
C HIS A 81 -17.60 0.08 -0.59
N ARG A 82 -16.62 0.02 -1.51
CA ARG A 82 -16.61 0.85 -2.72
C ARG A 82 -16.65 2.36 -2.43
N GLN A 83 -16.15 2.77 -1.26
CA GLN A 83 -15.96 4.16 -0.90
C GLN A 83 -14.50 4.41 -0.56
N ILE A 84 -13.93 5.47 -1.12
CA ILE A 84 -12.66 6.03 -0.63
C ILE A 84 -12.97 7.10 0.41
N TYR A 85 -12.17 7.14 1.46
CA TYR A 85 -12.24 8.17 2.49
C TYR A 85 -11.07 9.13 2.31
N LEU A 86 -11.37 10.42 2.27
CA LEU A 86 -10.42 11.48 2.02
C LEU A 86 -10.41 12.48 3.17
N HIS A 87 -9.24 12.96 3.57
CA HIS A 87 -9.10 14.08 4.51
C HIS A 87 -8.76 15.37 3.78
N GLY A 88 -9.14 16.52 4.35
CA GLY A 88 -8.57 17.82 4.00
C GLY A 88 -7.48 18.24 5.01
N PHE A 89 -6.98 19.46 4.87
CA PHE A 89 -5.99 20.03 5.80
C PHE A 89 -6.54 21.29 6.48
N ALA A 90 -6.41 21.37 7.82
CA ALA A 90 -6.81 22.55 8.59
C ALA A 90 -5.84 23.72 8.41
N ASP A 91 -4.53 23.42 8.44
CA ASP A 91 -3.46 24.38 8.16
C ASP A 91 -2.47 23.76 7.17
N ARG A 92 -2.36 24.40 6.00
CA ARG A 92 -1.48 23.99 4.90
C ARG A 92 0.02 24.07 5.26
N ARG A 93 0.39 24.80 6.32
CA ARG A 93 1.77 24.93 6.80
C ARG A 93 2.19 23.77 7.71
N VAL A 94 1.26 23.27 8.52
CA VAL A 94 1.53 22.25 9.54
C VAL A 94 1.11 20.86 9.07
N GLY A 95 0.23 20.77 8.06
CA GLY A 95 -0.22 19.49 7.52
C GLY A 95 -1.18 18.75 8.46
N SER A 96 -1.87 19.46 9.34
CA SER A 96 -2.86 18.84 10.23
C SER A 96 -4.09 18.41 9.44
N HIS A 97 -4.36 17.10 9.42
CA HIS A 97 -5.55 16.55 8.77
C HIS A 97 -6.81 17.08 9.44
N ARG A 98 -7.82 17.40 8.65
CA ARG A 98 -9.15 17.80 9.12
C ARG A 98 -10.19 17.50 8.07
N GLY A 99 -11.34 17.10 8.57
CA GLY A 99 -12.47 16.71 7.77
C GLY A 99 -12.31 15.30 7.22
N LEU A 100 -13.44 14.66 6.95
CA LEU A 100 -13.52 13.35 6.33
C LEU A 100 -14.60 13.39 5.27
N THR A 101 -14.27 13.06 4.03
CA THR A 101 -15.18 12.98 2.90
C THR A 101 -15.20 11.55 2.38
N ALA A 102 -16.40 10.96 2.28
CA ALA A 102 -16.58 9.67 1.64
C ALA A 102 -17.02 9.87 0.19
N ILE A 103 -16.27 9.29 -0.75
CA ILE A 103 -16.57 9.33 -2.18
C ILE A 103 -16.95 7.93 -2.64
N ASP A 104 -18.05 7.83 -3.35
CA ASP A 104 -18.45 6.61 -4.05
C ASP A 104 -17.61 6.41 -5.31
N ILE A 105 -16.94 5.27 -5.43
CA ILE A 105 -15.97 5.04 -6.51
C ILE A 105 -16.66 4.81 -7.86
N ASP A 106 -17.92 4.37 -7.87
CA ASP A 106 -18.65 4.08 -9.11
C ASP A 106 -19.12 5.36 -9.78
N THR A 107 -19.57 6.31 -8.98
CA THR A 107 -20.19 7.56 -9.44
C THR A 107 -19.25 8.76 -9.34
N GLY A 108 -18.19 8.68 -8.54
CA GLY A 108 -17.32 9.80 -8.19
C GLY A 108 -18.00 10.86 -7.33
N GLN A 109 -19.18 10.57 -6.78
CA GLN A 109 -19.98 11.51 -6.00
C GLN A 109 -19.65 11.44 -4.51
N ILE A 110 -19.68 12.60 -3.86
CA ILE A 110 -19.65 12.70 -2.39
C ILE A 110 -20.90 12.02 -1.83
N ARG A 111 -20.70 11.03 -0.96
CA ARG A 111 -21.78 10.35 -0.23
C ARG A 111 -22.13 11.10 1.04
N TRP A 112 -21.11 11.48 1.81
CA TRP A 112 -21.25 12.23 3.05
C TRP A 112 -19.93 12.90 3.42
N GLN A 113 -20.03 13.89 4.31
CA GLN A 113 -18.87 14.64 4.82
C GLN A 113 -19.01 14.89 6.32
N GLN A 114 -17.85 14.93 6.98
CA GLN A 114 -17.67 15.33 8.36
C GLN A 114 -16.63 16.44 8.38
N GLU A 115 -17.02 17.70 8.51
CA GLU A 115 -16.10 18.84 8.32
C GLU A 115 -15.01 18.95 9.39
N GLN A 116 -15.30 18.47 10.60
CA GLN A 116 -14.45 18.66 11.79
C GLN A 116 -13.78 17.36 12.27
N GLY A 117 -14.16 16.21 11.71
CA GLY A 117 -13.63 14.92 12.12
C GLY A 117 -12.26 14.64 11.51
N VAL A 118 -11.34 14.10 12.30
CA VAL A 118 -10.08 13.54 11.83
C VAL A 118 -10.24 12.02 11.75
N TYR A 119 -10.00 11.42 10.59
CA TYR A 119 -10.04 9.96 10.45
C TYR A 119 -9.10 9.30 11.46
N PHE A 120 -9.62 8.30 12.17
CA PHE A 120 -8.82 7.53 13.13
C PHE A 120 -8.65 6.07 12.68
N GLY A 121 -9.70 5.46 12.12
CA GLY A 121 -9.60 4.10 11.60
C GLY A 121 -10.95 3.42 11.45
N LEU A 122 -10.99 2.40 10.59
CA LEU A 122 -12.11 1.47 10.51
C LEU A 122 -12.10 0.50 11.69
N VAL A 123 -13.29 0.16 12.19
CA VAL A 123 -13.46 -0.75 13.35
C VAL A 123 -14.39 -1.92 13.07
N ALA A 124 -15.14 -1.86 11.98
CA ALA A 124 -15.97 -2.94 11.46
C ALA A 124 -16.27 -2.67 9.97
N PRO A 125 -16.89 -3.62 9.24
CA PRO A 125 -17.30 -3.42 7.85
C PRO A 125 -18.09 -2.11 7.61
N GLN A 126 -19.00 -1.74 8.50
CA GLN A 126 -19.84 -0.56 8.31
C GLN A 126 -19.55 0.55 9.34
N GLN A 127 -18.38 0.52 9.98
CA GLN A 127 -18.10 1.45 11.07
C GLN A 127 -16.66 1.95 11.02
N LEU A 128 -16.53 3.26 11.22
CA LEU A 128 -15.24 3.93 11.38
C LEU A 128 -15.29 4.88 12.57
N ILE A 129 -14.12 5.19 13.11
CA ILE A 129 -13.96 6.17 14.16
C ILE A 129 -13.33 7.43 13.57
N VAL A 130 -13.84 8.58 14.01
CA VAL A 130 -13.20 9.88 13.86
C VAL A 130 -12.84 10.42 15.24
N ARG A 131 -11.74 11.17 15.32
CA ARG A 131 -11.42 12.00 16.48
C ARG A 131 -11.96 13.40 16.22
N SER A 132 -12.56 14.03 17.23
CA SER A 132 -12.89 15.46 17.17
C SER A 132 -11.61 16.29 16.98
N ASP A 133 -11.76 17.50 16.44
CA ASP A 133 -10.66 18.46 16.34
C ASP A 133 -9.97 18.59 17.72
N PRO A 134 -8.62 18.49 17.81
CA PRO A 134 -7.87 18.65 19.05
C PRO A 134 -8.29 19.87 19.91
N GLY A 135 -8.83 20.93 19.30
CA GLY A 135 -9.35 22.11 20.00
C GLY A 135 -10.68 21.93 20.75
N GLN A 136 -11.45 20.87 20.48
CA GLN A 136 -12.79 20.63 21.07
C GLN A 136 -12.86 19.45 22.03
N GLY A 137 -11.75 18.73 22.23
CA GLY A 137 -11.65 17.60 23.16
C GLY A 137 -11.01 16.38 22.51
N ASN A 138 -10.53 15.45 23.33
CA ASN A 138 -9.88 14.22 22.89
C ASN A 138 -10.89 13.06 22.71
N GLU A 139 -12.12 13.41 22.32
CA GLU A 139 -13.22 12.47 22.21
C GLU A 139 -13.24 11.81 20.83
N TYR A 140 -13.56 10.53 20.83
CA TYR A 140 -13.73 9.74 19.61
C TYR A 140 -15.21 9.48 19.37
N THR A 141 -15.59 9.54 18.10
CA THR A 141 -16.96 9.29 17.64
C THR A 141 -16.96 8.16 16.65
N LEU A 142 -17.82 7.17 16.87
CA LEU A 142 -18.11 6.08 15.94
C LEU A 142 -19.15 6.56 14.94
N LEU A 143 -18.84 6.38 13.67
CA LEU A 143 -19.72 6.69 12.55
C LEU A 143 -20.09 5.40 11.81
N ASP A 144 -21.30 5.38 11.26
CA ASP A 144 -21.64 4.49 10.18
C ASP A 144 -20.82 4.89 8.94
N SER A 145 -20.03 3.97 8.39
CA SER A 145 -19.08 4.29 7.34
C SER A 145 -19.75 4.56 5.99
N GLN A 146 -20.99 4.10 5.78
CA GLN A 146 -21.70 4.28 4.51
C GLN A 146 -22.48 5.60 4.45
N THR A 147 -22.96 6.08 5.60
CA THR A 147 -23.85 7.23 5.71
C THR A 147 -23.24 8.42 6.45
N GLY A 148 -22.16 8.21 7.20
CA GLY A 148 -21.53 9.22 8.05
C GLY A 148 -22.34 9.55 9.31
N GLN A 149 -23.43 8.83 9.60
CA GLN A 149 -24.25 9.07 10.79
C GLN A 149 -23.51 8.68 12.06
N ILE A 150 -23.70 9.47 13.11
CA ILE A 150 -23.12 9.19 14.44
C ILE A 150 -23.83 7.98 15.05
N VAL A 151 -23.05 6.96 15.40
CA VAL A 151 -23.52 5.76 16.10
C VAL A 151 -23.26 5.87 17.60
N GLU A 152 -22.10 6.40 17.99
CA GLU A 152 -21.67 6.51 19.39
C GLU A 152 -20.68 7.66 19.56
N THR A 153 -20.81 8.45 20.61
CA THR A 153 -19.88 9.55 20.98
C THR A 153 -19.16 9.25 22.29
N GLY A 154 -18.14 10.04 22.62
CA GLY A 154 -17.44 9.94 23.91
C GLY A 154 -16.66 8.63 24.08
N ILE A 155 -16.22 8.02 22.98
CA ILE A 155 -15.39 6.82 23.04
C ILE A 155 -14.02 7.21 23.59
N SER A 156 -13.55 6.47 24.60
CA SER A 156 -12.23 6.71 25.18
C SER A 156 -11.12 6.36 24.19
N PRO A 157 -9.95 7.03 24.27
CA PRO A 157 -8.81 6.73 23.42
C PRO A 157 -8.44 5.24 23.42
N ASP A 158 -8.35 4.59 24.59
CA ASP A 158 -7.96 3.18 24.68
C ASP A 158 -8.94 2.25 23.96
N ARG A 159 -10.25 2.53 24.08
CA ARG A 159 -11.28 1.75 23.40
C ARG A 159 -11.24 1.97 21.90
N ALA A 160 -10.99 3.20 21.44
CA ALA A 160 -10.82 3.49 20.02
C ALA A 160 -9.61 2.74 19.44
N HIS A 161 -8.44 2.84 20.08
CA HIS A 161 -7.22 2.15 19.65
C HIS A 161 -7.42 0.63 19.62
N THR A 162 -8.04 0.07 20.66
CA THR A 162 -8.32 -1.37 20.73
C THR A 162 -9.22 -1.83 19.59
N LYS A 163 -10.31 -1.11 19.30
CA LYS A 163 -11.23 -1.45 18.20
C LYS A 163 -10.55 -1.35 16.83
N VAL A 164 -9.80 -0.28 16.58
CA VAL A 164 -9.09 -0.08 15.30
C VAL A 164 -8.02 -1.15 15.11
N ALA A 165 -7.19 -1.42 16.12
CA ALA A 165 -6.15 -2.44 16.05
C ALA A 165 -6.73 -3.84 15.79
N ALA A 166 -7.84 -4.19 16.46
CA ALA A 166 -8.51 -5.47 16.25
C ALA A 166 -9.02 -5.63 14.81
N TYR A 167 -9.66 -4.60 14.25
CA TYR A 167 -10.17 -4.66 12.87
C TYR A 167 -9.07 -4.57 11.82
N ALA A 168 -8.02 -3.77 12.07
CA ALA A 168 -6.84 -3.72 11.21
C ALA A 168 -6.16 -5.09 11.11
N ALA A 169 -6.01 -5.82 12.23
CA ALA A 169 -5.47 -7.17 12.22
C ALA A 169 -6.33 -8.16 11.40
N GLN A 170 -7.66 -8.02 11.45
CA GLN A 170 -8.57 -8.81 10.62
C GLN A 170 -8.41 -8.48 9.12
N ARG A 171 -8.29 -7.20 8.77
CA ARG A 171 -8.07 -6.75 7.38
C ARG A 171 -6.70 -7.15 6.84
N ALA A 172 -5.67 -7.15 7.69
CA ALA A 172 -4.31 -7.54 7.32
C ALA A 172 -4.22 -8.99 6.82
N GLY A 173 -5.15 -9.88 7.20
CA GLY A 173 -5.19 -11.25 6.67
C GLY A 173 -5.30 -11.33 5.14
N ALA A 174 -5.73 -10.26 4.45
CA ALA A 174 -5.82 -10.20 2.99
C ALA A 174 -4.58 -9.58 2.31
N THR A 175 -3.62 -9.06 3.08
CA THR A 175 -2.45 -8.33 2.57
C THR A 175 -1.20 -8.63 3.40
N HIS A 176 -0.16 -9.15 2.77
CA HIS A 176 1.12 -9.43 3.43
C HIS A 176 2.17 -8.40 3.04
N TYR A 177 2.68 -7.69 4.03
CA TYR A 177 3.74 -6.71 3.86
C TYR A 177 5.11 -7.32 4.16
N PRO A 178 6.18 -6.84 3.51
CA PRO A 178 7.53 -7.31 3.80
C PRO A 178 7.95 -6.92 5.22
N VAL A 179 8.82 -7.75 5.78
CA VAL A 179 9.57 -7.43 6.99
C VAL A 179 10.78 -6.59 6.59
N HIS A 180 10.94 -5.45 7.25
CA HIS A 180 12.06 -4.57 7.02
C HIS A 180 13.28 -5.00 7.85
N HIS A 181 14.40 -5.27 7.16
CA HIS A 181 15.67 -5.64 7.78
C HIS A 181 16.71 -4.52 7.57
N PRO A 182 16.93 -3.64 8.57
CA PRO A 182 17.98 -2.63 8.48
C PRO A 182 19.36 -3.29 8.51
N GLU A 183 20.38 -2.56 8.03
CA GLU A 183 21.78 -3.02 7.97
C GLU A 183 22.35 -3.53 9.31
N SER A 184 21.86 -3.01 10.43
CA SER A 184 22.24 -3.45 11.78
C SER A 184 21.67 -4.80 12.20
N SER A 185 20.76 -5.41 11.43
CA SER A 185 20.10 -6.65 11.78
C SER A 185 20.88 -7.89 11.32
N ALA A 186 20.82 -8.98 12.09
CA ALA A 186 21.44 -10.25 11.70
C ALA A 186 20.84 -10.83 10.40
N HIS A 187 19.54 -10.59 10.16
CA HIS A 187 18.85 -11.02 8.94
C HIS A 187 19.38 -10.30 7.70
N PHE A 188 19.74 -9.01 7.82
CA PHE A 188 20.37 -8.28 6.72
C PHE A 188 21.68 -8.93 6.26
N ALA A 189 22.54 -9.35 7.19
CA ALA A 189 23.80 -10.00 6.85
C ALA A 189 23.59 -11.31 6.08
N LEU A 190 22.60 -12.12 6.48
CA LEU A 190 22.28 -13.41 5.86
C LEU A 190 21.67 -13.20 4.46
N LEU A 191 20.67 -12.32 4.35
CA LEU A 191 20.06 -11.97 3.06
C LEU A 191 21.07 -11.31 2.12
N GLY A 192 21.98 -10.49 2.66
CA GLY A 192 23.06 -9.86 1.90
C GLY A 192 24.03 -10.86 1.30
N GLN A 193 24.39 -11.92 2.03
CA GLN A 193 25.20 -13.02 1.49
C GLN A 193 24.46 -13.75 0.36
N PHE A 194 23.17 -14.03 0.54
CA PHE A 194 22.35 -14.63 -0.51
C PHE A 194 22.33 -13.74 -1.76
N ILE A 195 21.97 -12.46 -1.63
CA ILE A 195 21.92 -11.50 -2.75
C ILE A 195 23.28 -11.39 -3.44
N SER A 196 24.36 -11.34 -2.67
CA SER A 196 25.72 -11.29 -3.21
C SER A 196 26.09 -12.56 -3.97
N SER A 197 25.62 -13.74 -3.54
CA SER A 197 25.84 -14.99 -4.25
C SER A 197 25.12 -15.04 -5.61
N GLN A 198 23.96 -14.36 -5.71
CA GLN A 198 23.14 -14.32 -6.92
C GLN A 198 23.59 -13.23 -7.91
N THR A 199 24.04 -12.09 -7.40
CA THR A 199 24.27 -10.87 -8.22
C THR A 199 25.73 -10.46 -8.33
N GLY A 200 26.60 -11.00 -7.46
CA GLY A 200 27.99 -10.53 -7.33
C GLY A 200 28.11 -9.16 -6.63
N GLN A 201 27.03 -8.60 -6.08
CA GLN A 201 27.02 -7.28 -5.47
C GLN A 201 26.51 -7.34 -4.03
N LEU A 202 27.09 -6.50 -3.16
CA LEU A 202 26.66 -6.36 -1.77
C LEU A 202 25.55 -5.31 -1.67
N PRO A 203 24.40 -5.66 -1.07
CA PRO A 203 23.37 -4.67 -0.80
C PRO A 203 23.79 -3.72 0.34
N ALA A 204 23.15 -2.55 0.41
CA ALA A 204 23.40 -1.53 1.42
C ALA A 204 22.11 -0.99 2.04
N GLY A 205 22.18 -0.41 3.23
CA GLY A 205 21.08 0.30 3.88
C GLY A 205 20.01 -0.60 4.51
N ALA A 206 19.23 -1.31 3.70
CA ALA A 206 18.23 -2.25 4.18
C ALA A 206 17.81 -3.28 3.12
N ILE A 207 17.14 -4.34 3.57
CA ILE A 207 16.47 -5.33 2.73
C ILE A 207 15.05 -5.52 3.25
N ASP A 208 14.06 -5.38 2.38
CA ASP A 208 12.68 -5.76 2.64
C ASP A 208 12.46 -7.21 2.16
N TYR A 209 11.96 -8.09 3.03
CA TYR A 209 11.80 -9.51 2.76
C TYR A 209 10.36 -9.98 2.96
N LEU A 210 9.84 -10.77 2.03
CA LEU A 210 8.55 -11.44 2.17
C LEU A 210 8.62 -12.85 1.60
N GLU A 211 8.19 -13.84 2.38
CA GLU A 211 8.19 -15.24 1.96
C GLU A 211 6.77 -15.80 1.88
N THR A 212 6.55 -16.63 0.86
CA THR A 212 5.37 -17.45 0.67
C THR A 212 5.78 -18.93 0.68
N GLY A 213 4.83 -19.86 0.55
CA GLY A 213 5.17 -21.28 0.44
C GLY A 213 6.00 -21.66 -0.80
N THR A 214 5.94 -20.87 -1.88
CA THR A 214 6.50 -21.25 -3.20
C THR A 214 7.57 -20.30 -3.73
N PHE A 215 7.57 -19.04 -3.27
CA PHE A 215 8.59 -18.05 -3.62
C PHE A 215 8.82 -17.07 -2.47
N PHE A 216 9.94 -16.38 -2.50
CA PHE A 216 10.20 -15.23 -1.65
C PHE A 216 10.63 -14.02 -2.48
N VAL A 217 10.38 -12.84 -1.94
CA VAL A 217 10.66 -11.55 -2.55
C VAL A 217 11.66 -10.82 -1.68
N VAL A 218 12.69 -10.26 -2.30
CA VAL A 218 13.63 -9.33 -1.67
C VAL A 218 13.63 -8.02 -2.44
N ALA A 219 13.44 -6.91 -1.72
CA ALA A 219 13.77 -5.58 -2.24
C ALA A 219 15.00 -5.05 -1.51
N TYR A 220 16.01 -4.64 -2.27
CA TYR A 220 17.33 -4.30 -1.76
C TYR A 220 17.96 -3.16 -2.56
N TYR A 221 18.96 -2.51 -1.95
CA TYR A 221 19.62 -1.35 -2.53
C TYR A 221 21.05 -1.68 -2.92
N LEU A 222 21.43 -1.29 -4.13
CA LEU A 222 22.78 -1.44 -4.65
C LEU A 222 23.46 -0.07 -4.75
N PRO A 223 24.66 0.10 -4.18
CA PRO A 223 25.42 1.33 -4.35
C PRO A 223 25.71 1.62 -5.83
N THR A 224 25.53 2.86 -6.24
CA THR A 224 25.87 3.34 -7.59
C THR A 224 27.06 4.30 -7.55
N PRO A 225 27.81 4.45 -8.66
CA PRO A 225 28.81 5.51 -8.77
C PRO A 225 28.16 6.88 -8.51
N GLY A 226 28.66 7.63 -7.51
CA GLY A 226 28.07 8.90 -7.08
C GLY A 226 27.28 8.85 -5.78
N GLY A 227 27.27 7.71 -5.08
CA GLY A 227 26.72 7.60 -3.72
C GLY A 227 25.20 7.50 -3.65
N LYS A 228 24.52 7.38 -4.79
CA LYS A 228 23.09 7.07 -4.86
C LYS A 228 22.85 5.57 -4.75
N LEU A 229 21.61 5.19 -4.47
CA LEU A 229 21.20 3.80 -4.36
C LEU A 229 20.25 3.42 -5.51
N LYS A 230 20.57 2.33 -6.21
CA LYS A 230 19.65 1.65 -7.12
C LYS A 230 18.77 0.71 -6.29
N HIS A 231 17.46 0.88 -6.38
CA HIS A 231 16.51 0.03 -5.66
C HIS A 231 16.01 -1.09 -6.57
N THR A 232 16.22 -2.34 -6.15
CA THR A 232 15.93 -3.53 -6.95
C THR A 232 14.99 -4.45 -6.19
N LEU A 233 13.98 -4.98 -6.85
CA LEU A 233 13.14 -6.06 -6.39
C LEU A 233 13.51 -7.34 -7.15
N ALA A 234 13.67 -8.45 -6.43
CA ALA A 234 13.87 -9.76 -7.02
C ALA A 234 12.99 -10.81 -6.34
N VAL A 235 12.52 -11.77 -7.12
CA VAL A 235 11.68 -12.87 -6.68
C VAL A 235 12.38 -14.18 -7.02
N TYR A 236 12.45 -15.08 -6.05
CA TYR A 236 13.12 -16.38 -6.18
C TYR A 236 12.19 -17.51 -5.76
N ALA A 237 12.26 -18.65 -6.43
CA ALA A 237 11.56 -19.86 -6.03
C ALA A 237 12.13 -20.41 -4.71
N THR A 238 11.26 -20.85 -3.78
CA THR A 238 11.71 -21.43 -2.50
C THR A 238 12.34 -22.81 -2.67
N GLN A 239 11.98 -23.53 -3.74
CA GLN A 239 12.41 -24.92 -3.95
C GLN A 239 13.91 -25.03 -4.27
N ASP A 240 14.42 -24.17 -5.14
CA ASP A 240 15.78 -24.27 -5.69
C ASP A 240 16.52 -22.93 -5.74
N GLY A 241 15.88 -21.84 -5.31
CA GLY A 241 16.44 -20.49 -5.37
C GLY A 241 16.50 -19.90 -6.78
N ALA A 242 15.79 -20.49 -7.76
CA ALA A 242 15.78 -19.96 -9.12
C ALA A 242 15.19 -18.54 -9.17
N LEU A 243 15.85 -17.63 -9.89
CA LEU A 243 15.35 -16.28 -10.13
C LEU A 243 14.11 -16.32 -11.04
N LEU A 244 12.99 -15.80 -10.54
CA LEU A 244 11.71 -15.75 -11.25
C LEU A 244 11.45 -14.39 -11.88
N LEU A 245 11.85 -13.32 -11.18
CA LEU A 245 11.62 -11.94 -11.58
C LEU A 245 12.72 -11.05 -10.99
N GLN A 246 13.21 -10.08 -11.76
CA GLN A 246 14.04 -9.00 -11.25
C GLN A 246 13.60 -7.69 -11.91
N VAL A 247 13.32 -6.68 -11.09
CA VAL A 247 12.86 -5.36 -11.53
C VAL A 247 13.65 -4.28 -10.82
N GLU A 248 14.12 -3.30 -11.57
CA GLU A 248 14.62 -2.05 -10.99
C GLU A 248 13.41 -1.19 -10.60
N LEU A 249 13.22 -0.97 -9.30
CA LEU A 249 12.13 -0.13 -8.78
C LEU A 249 12.46 1.36 -8.90
N ALA A 250 13.74 1.71 -8.76
CA ALA A 250 14.24 3.06 -8.98
C ALA A 250 15.72 3.04 -9.33
N ALA A 251 16.12 3.73 -10.39
CA ALA A 251 17.50 3.77 -10.86
C ALA A 251 18.48 4.46 -9.88
N ALA A 252 18.02 5.50 -9.17
CA ALA A 252 18.93 6.37 -8.42
C ALA A 252 18.21 7.19 -7.31
N GLY A 253 17.84 6.52 -6.21
CA GLY A 253 17.22 7.14 -5.04
C GLY A 253 18.23 7.75 -4.06
N ALA A 254 17.79 8.77 -3.31
CA ALA A 254 18.58 9.42 -2.26
C ALA A 254 18.47 8.72 -0.89
N GLY A 255 17.63 7.70 -0.76
CA GLY A 255 17.36 7.06 0.52
C GLY A 255 16.73 5.69 0.40
N VAL A 256 16.56 5.07 1.56
CA VAL A 256 15.90 3.78 1.77
C VAL A 256 14.42 4.03 2.03
N VAL A 257 13.56 3.37 1.27
CA VAL A 257 12.12 3.30 1.50
C VAL A 257 11.73 1.95 2.10
N THR A 258 10.65 1.94 2.89
CA THR A 258 10.05 0.73 3.46
C THR A 258 8.73 0.42 2.75
N GLY A 259 8.34 -0.86 2.72
CA GLY A 259 7.03 -1.24 2.17
C GLY A 259 6.91 -0.99 0.67
N SER A 260 8.03 -1.13 -0.04
CA SER A 260 8.14 -0.90 -1.49
C SER A 260 7.34 -1.87 -2.36
N PHE A 261 6.93 -2.98 -1.76
CA PHE A 261 6.04 -3.96 -2.35
C PHE A 261 5.19 -4.61 -1.25
N PHE A 262 4.14 -5.31 -1.66
CA PHE A 262 3.34 -6.16 -0.77
C PHE A 262 2.61 -7.22 -1.60
N MET A 263 2.16 -8.28 -0.94
CA MET A 263 1.23 -9.25 -1.53
C MET A 263 -0.19 -8.85 -1.15
N MET A 264 -1.07 -8.72 -2.14
CA MET A 264 -2.50 -8.64 -1.90
C MET A 264 -3.15 -9.87 -2.53
N GLN A 265 -3.69 -10.74 -1.68
CA GLN A 265 -4.06 -12.10 -2.06
C GLN A 265 -2.88 -12.85 -2.72
N GLU A 266 -3.00 -13.20 -3.99
CA GLU A 266 -1.99 -13.93 -4.76
C GLU A 266 -1.22 -13.03 -5.73
N THR A 267 -1.37 -11.71 -5.60
CA THR A 267 -0.73 -10.73 -6.49
C THR A 267 0.35 -9.96 -5.76
N LEU A 268 1.57 -10.03 -6.26
CA LEU A 268 2.67 -9.16 -5.85
C LEU A 268 2.46 -7.79 -6.48
N ILE A 269 2.36 -6.76 -5.64
CA ILE A 269 2.12 -5.38 -6.04
C ILE A 269 3.33 -4.53 -5.64
N PHE A 270 3.82 -3.73 -6.58
CA PHE A 270 4.89 -2.74 -6.34
C PHE A 270 4.77 -1.59 -7.33
N VAL A 271 5.51 -0.52 -7.04
CA VAL A 271 5.60 0.67 -7.90
C VAL A 271 7.01 0.77 -8.47
N GLN A 272 7.10 0.91 -9.79
CA GLN A 272 8.33 1.17 -10.52
C GLN A 272 8.40 2.65 -10.91
N GLU A 273 9.57 3.24 -10.69
CA GLU A 273 9.91 4.65 -10.95
C GLU A 273 8.92 5.64 -10.32
N GLN A 274 8.25 5.24 -9.24
CA GLN A 274 7.19 6.01 -8.54
C GLN A 274 5.89 6.22 -9.32
N HIS A 275 5.80 5.96 -10.63
CA HIS A 275 4.59 6.28 -11.42
C HIS A 275 3.92 5.07 -12.10
N THR A 276 4.60 3.91 -12.13
CA THR A 276 4.06 2.70 -12.76
C THR A 276 3.69 1.67 -11.70
N LEU A 277 2.41 1.30 -11.62
CA LEU A 277 1.93 0.23 -10.76
C LEU A 277 2.00 -1.12 -11.50
N LEU A 278 2.62 -2.12 -10.89
CA LEU A 278 2.72 -3.47 -11.44
C LEU A 278 2.07 -4.50 -10.51
N GLY A 279 1.45 -5.51 -11.11
CA GLY A 279 0.91 -6.68 -10.45
C GLY A 279 1.43 -7.96 -11.10
N TYR A 280 2.06 -8.84 -10.32
CA TYR A 280 2.53 -10.15 -10.79
C TYR A 280 1.86 -11.30 -10.04
N ARG A 281 1.66 -12.42 -10.73
CA ARG A 281 1.32 -13.71 -10.12
C ARG A 281 2.39 -14.75 -10.45
N PHE A 282 2.50 -15.75 -9.59
CA PHE A 282 3.45 -16.84 -9.76
C PHE A 282 2.68 -18.16 -9.81
N LYS A 283 2.82 -18.91 -10.91
CA LYS A 283 2.11 -20.17 -11.17
C LYS A 283 3.06 -21.22 -11.73
#